data_AF-A0A2K1IHI6-F1
#
_entry.id   AF-A0A2K1IHI6-F1
#
_cell.length_a   1.000
_cell.length_b   1.000
_cell.length_c   1.000
_cell.angle_alpha   90.00
_cell.angle_beta   90.00
_cell.angle_gamma   90.00
#
_symmetry.space_group_name_H-M   'P 1'
#
loop_
_entity.id
_entity.type
_entity.pdbx_description
1 polymer ?
#
loop_
_entity_poly.entity_id
_entity_poly.type
_entity_poly.pdbx_seq_one_letter_code
_entity_poly.pdbx_strand_id
1 'polypeptide(L)'
;MGGRTVQRRELAPSLFRKKLTQEVQRKLQKALDFPAQRGELLRQLFTDVALEVDARAQERLYGSPQAADGVENCGFMTANGTFPRVCFYEVFAQHYAQVPEDGKEILPLFLQLWSQSFVSQIFALLFHRWLFEIPRQESEGSLRYSTAFVEGASNIFWIDLQSNVRRFYSMFNYTFEEVVLDNGRLSSFPIQARQDLLLLLSRYMLYYEPADRLRYYLKNFPKTGNVVLEPADMFVTELTDQLQKVKVEPVLLHYLTNMKALKGVELRATTSTRLKTALYSFTAPGGPMYPTRPVRHAAWETLDVLFPVGRHSRHLISLFFRLLHPYYWPVSAWNFTITTIKAMYAKIMKMVFGFFGFILMIFEKIAGIRHVVHD
;
A
#
# COMPACT_ATOMS: atom_id res chain seq x y z
N MET A 1 8.88 -2.48 -19.67
CA MET A 1 8.12 -1.32 -19.15
C MET A 1 9.02 -0.65 -18.13
N GLY A 2 9.56 0.51 -18.50
CA GLY A 2 10.63 1.19 -17.77
C GLY A 2 10.18 1.67 -16.39
N GLY A 3 11.14 1.68 -15.45
CA GLY A 3 10.96 2.31 -14.15
C GLY A 3 10.51 3.76 -14.35
N ARG A 4 9.48 4.16 -13.61
CA ARG A 4 9.09 5.57 -13.55
C ARG A 4 10.17 6.29 -12.74
N THR A 5 11.16 6.87 -13.41
CA THR A 5 11.91 7.97 -12.82
C THR A 5 10.96 9.16 -12.73
N VAL A 6 10.22 9.23 -11.62
CA VAL A 6 9.41 10.39 -11.28
C VAL A 6 10.39 11.53 -11.04
N GLN A 7 10.53 12.45 -11.99
CA GLN A 7 11.24 13.70 -11.76
C GLN A 7 10.44 14.52 -10.75
N ARG A 8 10.73 14.33 -9.46
CA ARG A 8 10.15 15.16 -8.40
C ARG A 8 10.77 16.54 -8.51
N ARG A 9 9.93 17.56 -8.68
CA ARG A 9 10.34 18.97 -8.77
C ARG A 9 11.26 19.31 -7.61
N GLU A 10 12.50 19.69 -7.91
CA GLU A 10 13.41 20.20 -6.90
C GLU A 10 12.86 21.51 -6.33
N LEU A 11 12.71 21.49 -5.01
CA LEU A 11 12.13 22.54 -4.23
C LEU A 11 13.18 23.67 -4.05
N ALA A 12 12.97 24.86 -4.61
CA ALA A 12 13.92 25.98 -4.49
C ALA A 12 14.12 26.42 -3.02
N PRO A 13 15.35 26.68 -2.53
CA PRO A 13 15.57 27.04 -1.12
C PRO A 13 14.70 28.22 -0.68
N SER A 14 13.94 28.08 0.41
CA SER A 14 13.06 29.16 0.89
C SER A 14 13.17 29.36 2.40
N LEU A 15 13.12 30.63 2.83
CA LEU A 15 13.10 31.02 4.24
C LEU A 15 11.93 30.38 5.01
N PHE A 16 10.83 30.10 4.30
CA PHE A 16 9.66 29.46 4.87
C PHE A 16 9.97 28.02 5.34
N ARG A 17 10.77 27.25 4.58
CA ARG A 17 11.15 25.89 4.99
C ARG A 17 12.06 25.88 6.20
N LYS A 18 13.03 26.80 6.27
CA LYS A 18 13.89 26.94 7.45
C LYS A 18 13.07 27.23 8.71
N LYS A 19 12.03 28.07 8.61
CA LYS A 19 11.09 28.31 9.72
C LYS A 19 10.31 27.06 10.11
N LEU A 20 9.87 26.24 9.15
CA LEU A 20 9.19 24.98 9.45
C LEU A 20 10.12 24.00 10.19
N THR A 21 11.38 23.89 9.78
CA THR A 21 12.39 23.09 10.46
C THR A 21 12.62 23.57 11.90
N GLN A 22 12.74 24.88 12.11
CA GLN A 22 12.86 25.48 13.45
C GLN A 22 11.64 25.17 14.33
N GLU A 23 10.43 25.12 13.77
CA GLU A 23 9.23 24.73 14.50
C GLU A 23 9.24 23.26 14.94
N VAL A 24 9.73 22.35 14.08
CA VAL A 24 9.93 20.94 14.44
C VAL A 24 10.95 20.83 15.59
N GLN A 25 12.09 21.49 15.45
CA GLN A 25 13.13 21.53 16.48
C GLN A 25 12.59 22.08 17.81
N ARG A 26 11.84 23.19 17.77
CA ARG A 26 11.21 23.80 18.95
C ARG A 26 10.25 22.84 19.65
N LYS A 27 9.43 22.10 18.90
CA LYS A 27 8.50 21.12 19.47
C LYS A 27 9.22 19.92 20.09
N LEU A 28 10.27 19.42 19.46
CA LEU A 28 11.10 18.34 20.00
C LEU A 28 11.82 18.78 21.28
N GLN A 29 12.38 20.00 21.30
CA GLN A 29 13.02 20.55 22.50
C GLN A 29 12.03 20.68 23.66
N LYS A 30 10.83 21.22 23.40
CA LYS A 30 9.76 21.26 24.41
C LYS A 30 9.39 19.87 24.93
N ALA A 31 9.38 18.85 24.07
CA ALA A 31 9.10 17.48 24.49
C ALA A 31 10.19 16.91 25.42
N LEU A 32 11.44 17.35 25.27
CA LEU A 32 12.52 17.02 26.21
C LEU A 32 12.33 17.75 27.54
N ASP A 33 12.13 19.06 27.49
CA ASP A 33 12.05 19.95 28.66
C ASP A 33 10.83 19.64 29.55
N PHE A 34 9.73 19.14 28.97
CA PHE A 34 8.48 18.85 29.69
C PHE A 34 8.09 17.36 29.63
N PRO A 35 8.70 16.49 30.46
CA PRO A 35 8.43 15.05 30.47
C PRO A 35 6.95 14.67 30.63
N ALA A 36 6.21 15.42 31.45
CA ALA A 36 4.79 15.14 31.72
C ALA A 36 3.88 15.31 30.49
N GLN A 37 4.23 16.21 29.55
CA GLN A 37 3.44 16.48 28.34
C GLN A 37 4.07 15.89 27.08
N ARG A 38 5.21 15.21 27.22
CA ARG A 38 6.04 14.70 26.12
C ARG A 38 5.25 13.87 25.11
N GLY A 39 4.46 12.90 25.57
CA GLY A 39 3.69 12.03 24.68
C GLY A 39 2.66 12.80 23.84
N GLU A 40 2.00 13.79 24.44
CA GLU A 40 1.03 14.64 23.74
C GLU A 40 1.70 15.57 22.74
N LEU A 41 2.83 16.18 23.11
CA LEU A 41 3.63 17.03 22.20
C LEU A 41 4.12 16.26 20.98
N LEU A 42 4.58 15.02 21.16
CA LEU A 42 5.03 14.15 20.07
C LEU A 42 3.85 13.72 19.19
N ARG A 43 2.70 13.38 19.78
CA ARG A 43 1.48 13.06 19.03
C ARG A 43 0.99 14.25 18.18
N GLN A 44 1.04 15.46 18.73
CA GLN A 44 0.72 16.69 18.01
C GLN A 44 1.69 16.91 16.85
N LEU A 45 3.01 16.80 17.11
CA LEU A 45 4.02 16.93 16.06
C LEU A 45 3.83 15.92 14.93
N PHE A 46 3.56 14.65 15.25
CA PHE A 46 3.25 13.63 14.25
C PHE A 46 2.03 14.03 13.40
N THR A 47 0.97 14.51 14.05
CA THR A 47 -0.25 14.94 13.35
C THR A 47 0.04 16.09 12.41
N ASP A 48 0.76 17.11 12.88
CA ASP A 48 1.10 18.31 12.09
C ASP A 48 1.96 17.98 10.86
N VAL A 49 2.94 17.08 11.03
CA VAL A 49 3.81 16.63 9.94
C VAL A 49 3.04 15.80 8.90
N ALA A 50 2.00 15.08 9.33
CA ALA A 50 1.13 14.29 8.45
C ALA A 50 0.04 15.11 7.74
N LEU A 51 -0.14 16.39 8.07
CA LEU A 51 -1.15 17.24 7.44
C LEU A 51 -0.88 17.46 5.94
N GLU A 52 -1.96 17.60 5.18
CA GLU A 52 -1.92 18.08 3.81
C GLU A 52 -1.51 19.55 3.76
N VAL A 53 -0.74 19.90 2.74
CA VAL A 53 -0.32 21.27 2.49
C VAL A 53 -1.47 22.04 1.84
N ASP A 54 -1.99 23.05 2.53
CA ASP A 54 -3.02 23.92 1.99
C ASP A 54 -2.53 24.74 0.79
N ALA A 55 -3.44 25.17 -0.09
CA ALA A 55 -3.12 25.93 -1.30
C ALA A 55 -2.24 27.17 -1.05
N ARG A 56 -2.48 27.90 0.07
CA ARG A 56 -1.67 29.07 0.47
C ARG A 56 -0.23 28.69 0.83
N ALA A 57 -0.04 27.55 1.50
CA ALA A 57 1.27 27.04 1.84
C ALA A 57 1.98 26.49 0.60
N GLN A 58 1.22 25.85 -0.30
CA GLN A 58 1.74 25.36 -1.57
C GLN A 58 2.28 26.51 -2.44
N GLU A 59 1.56 27.63 -2.54
CA GLU A 59 2.04 28.83 -3.25
C GLU A 59 3.34 29.38 -2.66
N ARG A 60 3.46 29.43 -1.33
CA ARG A 60 4.71 29.84 -0.66
C ARG A 60 5.88 28.88 -0.84
N LEU A 61 5.59 27.60 -1.08
CA LEU A 61 6.60 26.55 -1.22
C LEU A 61 7.07 26.35 -2.66
N TYR A 62 6.16 26.49 -3.63
CA TYR A 62 6.36 26.16 -5.05
C TYR A 62 6.17 27.34 -6.02
N GLY A 63 5.71 28.51 -5.54
CA GLY A 63 5.33 29.66 -6.36
C GLY A 63 3.88 29.56 -6.89
N SER A 64 3.44 30.60 -7.63
CA SER A 64 2.11 30.61 -8.25
C SER A 64 1.95 29.46 -9.27
N PRO A 65 0.79 28.77 -9.29
CA PRO A 65 0.53 27.64 -10.19
C PRO A 65 0.59 27.97 -11.68
N GLN A 66 0.59 29.26 -12.06
CA GLN A 66 0.63 29.72 -13.46
C GLN A 66 1.99 29.55 -14.15
N ALA A 67 3.06 29.18 -13.42
CA ALA A 67 4.37 28.90 -14.00
C ALA A 67 4.63 27.40 -14.27
N ALA A 68 3.65 26.53 -14.06
CA ALA A 68 3.78 25.09 -14.27
C ALA A 68 3.00 24.65 -15.52
N ASP A 69 3.47 25.09 -16.70
CA ASP A 69 3.12 24.43 -17.95
C ASP A 69 3.64 22.99 -17.92
N GLY A 70 2.74 22.01 -17.98
CA GLY A 70 3.03 20.68 -18.51
C GLY A 70 3.57 19.60 -17.57
N VAL A 71 3.48 19.70 -16.24
CA VAL A 71 3.91 18.60 -15.35
C VAL A 71 2.72 18.00 -14.60
N GLU A 72 2.32 16.80 -15.02
CA GLU A 72 1.29 15.98 -14.37
C GLU A 72 1.62 15.79 -12.88
N ASN A 73 0.67 16.11 -12.00
CA ASN A 73 0.73 15.72 -10.60
C ASN A 73 0.84 14.18 -10.53
N CYS A 74 2.05 13.70 -10.31
CA CYS A 74 2.41 12.29 -10.37
C CYS A 74 1.83 11.53 -9.18
N GLY A 75 0.61 11.03 -9.38
CA GLY A 75 0.01 10.06 -8.51
C GLY A 75 -1.15 9.37 -9.21
N PHE A 76 -1.38 8.10 -8.85
CA PHE A 76 -2.59 7.41 -9.24
C PHE A 76 -3.79 8.30 -8.90
N MET A 77 -4.69 8.54 -9.86
CA MET A 77 -5.99 9.10 -9.53
C MET A 77 -6.55 8.25 -8.39
N THR A 78 -6.87 8.89 -7.27
CA THR A 78 -7.70 8.23 -6.24
C THR A 78 -8.96 7.72 -6.93
N ALA A 79 -9.67 6.74 -6.35
CA ALA A 79 -10.93 6.25 -6.92
C ALA A 79 -11.98 7.36 -7.20
N ASN A 80 -11.75 8.56 -6.65
CA ASN A 80 -12.55 9.76 -6.82
C ASN A 80 -12.00 10.76 -7.87
N GLY A 81 -10.97 10.40 -8.64
CA GLY A 81 -10.39 11.25 -9.69
C GLY A 81 -9.49 12.40 -9.19
N THR A 82 -9.22 12.48 -7.88
CA THR A 82 -8.41 13.54 -7.29
C THR A 82 -6.93 13.15 -7.24
N PHE A 83 -6.05 14.06 -7.63
CA PHE A 83 -4.60 13.93 -7.46
C PHE A 83 -4.22 13.83 -5.97
N PRO A 84 -3.22 13.02 -5.60
CA PRO A 84 -2.76 12.99 -4.22
C PRO A 84 -2.21 14.35 -3.83
N ARG A 85 -2.71 14.85 -2.69
CA ARG A 85 -2.29 16.13 -2.12
C ARG A 85 -0.96 15.94 -1.41
N VAL A 86 -0.06 16.90 -1.60
CA VAL A 86 1.25 16.91 -0.95
C VAL A 86 1.08 17.10 0.55
N CYS A 87 1.73 16.27 1.35
CA CYS A 87 1.78 16.42 2.80
C CYS A 87 3.05 17.12 3.28
N PHE A 88 3.03 17.71 4.48
CA PHE A 88 4.19 18.43 5.03
C PHE A 88 5.42 17.54 5.18
N TYR A 89 5.26 16.25 5.50
CA TYR A 89 6.39 15.32 5.59
C TYR A 89 7.19 15.22 4.28
N GLU A 90 6.54 15.36 3.12
CA GLU A 90 7.22 15.30 1.83
C GLU A 90 8.12 16.53 1.63
N VAL A 91 7.63 17.69 2.07
CA VAL A 91 8.38 18.96 2.04
C VAL A 91 9.60 18.87 2.96
N PHE A 92 9.43 18.34 4.17
CA PHE A 92 10.53 18.17 5.12
C PHE A 92 11.60 17.19 4.61
N ALA A 93 11.17 16.03 4.12
CA ALA A 93 12.12 15.03 3.65
C ALA A 93 12.93 15.51 2.46
N GLN A 94 12.30 16.23 1.54
CA GLN A 94 13.01 16.86 0.44
C GLN A 94 13.94 17.98 0.92
N HIS A 95 13.51 18.82 1.87
CA HIS A 95 14.34 19.88 2.43
C HIS A 95 15.59 19.32 3.11
N TYR A 96 15.47 18.29 3.95
CA TYR A 96 16.63 17.71 4.63
C TYR A 96 17.57 16.96 3.67
N ALA A 97 17.06 16.42 2.57
CA ALA A 97 17.93 15.88 1.51
C ALA A 97 18.73 16.98 0.80
N GLN A 98 18.12 18.15 0.55
CA GLN A 98 18.75 19.30 -0.12
C GLN A 98 19.70 20.09 0.79
N VAL A 99 19.33 20.25 2.07
CA VAL A 99 20.10 20.99 3.09
C VAL A 99 20.33 20.07 4.29
N PRO A 100 21.34 19.18 4.21
CA PRO A 100 21.60 18.18 5.25
C PRO A 100 21.89 18.75 6.63
N GLU A 101 22.50 19.94 6.70
CA GLU A 101 22.90 20.59 7.95
C GLU A 101 21.70 20.90 8.85
N ASP A 102 20.61 21.42 8.27
CA ASP A 102 19.36 21.68 8.97
C ASP A 102 18.77 20.39 9.58
N GLY A 103 18.94 19.24 8.92
CA GLY A 103 18.53 17.94 9.44
C GLY A 103 19.43 17.45 10.57
N LYS A 104 20.75 17.63 10.43
CA LYS A 104 21.76 17.21 11.43
C LYS A 104 21.56 17.90 12.78
N GLU A 105 21.14 19.17 12.80
CA GLU A 105 20.85 19.90 14.04
C GLU A 105 19.75 19.26 14.89
N ILE A 106 18.81 18.54 14.27
CA ILE A 106 17.66 17.95 14.93
C ILE A 106 17.92 16.49 15.36
N LEU A 107 18.83 15.78 14.70
CA LEU A 107 19.14 14.37 14.98
C LEU A 107 19.48 14.09 16.47
N PRO A 108 20.25 14.91 17.19
CA PRO A 108 20.53 14.68 18.62
C PRO A 108 19.26 14.65 19.47
N LEU A 109 18.22 15.41 19.11
CA LEU A 109 16.94 15.42 19.82
C LEU A 109 16.21 14.09 19.66
N PHE A 110 16.24 13.51 18.45
CA PHE A 110 15.68 12.18 18.20
C PHE A 110 16.40 11.09 18.99
N LEU A 111 17.73 11.16 19.09
CA LEU A 111 18.51 10.20 19.88
C LEU A 111 18.13 10.20 21.36
N GLN A 112 17.80 11.36 21.92
CA GLN A 112 17.34 11.48 23.31
C GLN A 112 15.89 11.02 23.51
N LEU A 113 15.05 11.09 22.46
CA LEU A 113 13.63 10.76 22.51
C LEU A 113 13.30 9.36 21.97
N TRP A 114 14.27 8.55 21.57
CA TRP A 114 14.05 7.32 20.80
C TRP A 114 13.12 6.28 21.45
N SER A 115 13.10 6.23 22.77
CA SER A 115 12.25 5.30 23.53
C SER A 115 10.77 5.73 23.60
N GLN A 116 10.44 6.93 23.09
CA GLN A 116 9.12 7.52 23.21
C GLN A 116 8.24 7.14 22.01
N SER A 117 6.94 7.07 22.25
CA SER A 117 5.95 6.84 21.20
C SER A 117 5.96 7.98 20.17
N PHE A 118 5.59 7.67 18.93
CA PHE A 118 5.59 8.57 17.77
C PHE A 118 6.98 8.98 17.22
N VAL A 119 8.07 8.78 17.97
CA VAL A 119 9.39 9.30 17.55
C VAL A 119 9.94 8.57 16.34
N SER A 120 9.84 7.24 16.29
CA SER A 120 10.26 6.47 15.11
C SER A 120 9.40 6.81 13.89
N GLN A 121 8.09 7.04 14.08
CA GLN A 121 7.18 7.49 13.01
C GLN A 121 7.57 8.88 12.49
N ILE A 122 7.73 9.87 13.37
CA ILE A 122 8.13 11.23 12.98
C ILE A 122 9.49 11.19 12.27
N PHE A 123 10.45 10.42 12.80
CA PHE A 123 11.75 10.24 12.18
C PHE A 123 11.62 9.68 10.76
N ALA A 124 10.85 8.61 10.58
CA ALA A 124 10.65 8.00 9.28
C ALA A 124 10.00 8.97 8.28
N LEU A 125 9.00 9.75 8.70
CA LEU A 125 8.37 10.77 7.86
C LEU A 125 9.35 11.86 7.43
N LEU A 126 10.10 12.42 8.38
CA LEU A 126 10.97 13.56 8.15
C LEU A 126 12.26 13.18 7.41
N PHE A 127 12.87 12.04 7.74
CA PHE A 127 14.23 11.72 7.29
C PHE A 127 14.29 10.63 6.21
N HIS A 128 13.16 10.12 5.68
CA HIS A 128 13.21 9.02 4.70
C HIS A 128 14.13 9.32 3.51
N ARG A 129 14.09 10.51 2.91
CA ARG A 129 14.97 10.86 1.78
C ARG A 129 16.42 11.07 2.23
N TRP A 130 16.62 11.88 3.26
CA TRP A 130 17.94 12.13 3.87
C TRP A 130 18.69 10.84 4.17
N LEU A 131 17.97 9.82 4.66
CA LEU A 131 18.50 8.52 5.03
C LEU A 131 19.14 7.77 3.85
N PHE A 132 18.59 7.90 2.64
CA PHE A 132 19.04 7.16 1.45
C PHE A 132 19.86 8.00 0.45
N GLU A 133 19.71 9.33 0.46
CA GLU A 133 20.40 10.21 -0.49
C GLU A 133 21.78 10.68 -0.01
N ILE A 134 22.00 10.77 1.30
CA ILE A 134 23.23 11.35 1.86
C ILE A 134 24.21 10.24 2.26
N PRO A 135 25.41 10.17 1.67
CA PRO A 135 26.44 9.23 2.06
C PRO A 135 26.85 9.45 3.51
N ARG A 136 26.84 8.39 4.31
CA ARG A 136 27.27 8.43 5.72
C ARG A 136 28.55 7.62 5.91
N GLN A 137 29.50 8.18 6.64
CA GLN A 137 30.63 7.41 7.15
C GLN A 137 30.08 6.34 8.11
N GLU A 138 30.56 5.11 7.97
CA GLU A 138 29.95 3.90 8.54
C GLU A 138 29.84 3.86 10.08
N SER A 139 30.40 4.82 10.83
CA SER A 139 30.68 4.66 12.27
C SER A 139 29.67 5.24 13.26
N GLU A 140 28.78 6.18 12.91
CA GLU A 140 27.85 6.74 13.91
C GLU A 140 26.37 6.53 13.55
N GLY A 141 25.76 5.56 14.23
CA GLY A 141 24.30 5.44 14.32
C GLY A 141 23.56 4.94 13.07
N SER A 142 24.25 4.60 11.97
CA SER A 142 23.63 4.13 10.72
C SER A 142 22.61 3.00 10.95
N LEU A 143 22.98 1.98 11.73
CA LEU A 143 22.06 0.89 12.09
C LEU A 143 20.88 1.40 12.92
N ARG A 144 21.10 2.25 13.91
CA ARG A 144 20.03 2.78 14.79
C ARG A 144 18.99 3.56 13.99
N TYR A 145 19.44 4.45 13.10
CA TYR A 145 18.57 5.21 12.21
C TYR A 145 17.81 4.31 11.24
N SER A 146 18.50 3.31 10.70
CA SER A 146 17.89 2.35 9.78
C SER A 146 16.80 1.53 10.45
N THR A 147 17.06 1.02 11.66
CA THR A 147 16.08 0.25 12.44
C THR A 147 14.85 1.08 12.77
N ALA A 148 15.04 2.31 13.25
CA ALA A 148 13.88 3.16 13.55
C ALA A 148 13.14 3.66 12.33
N PHE A 149 13.83 3.81 11.19
CA PHE A 149 13.14 4.07 9.94
C PHE A 149 12.18 2.92 9.61
N VAL A 150 12.66 1.67 9.67
CA VAL A 150 11.82 0.49 9.38
C VAL A 150 10.69 0.35 10.40
N GLU A 151 10.97 0.55 11.69
CA GLU A 151 9.95 0.51 12.75
C GLU A 151 8.89 1.61 12.57
N GLY A 152 9.34 2.84 12.34
CA GLY A 152 8.49 4.00 12.11
C GLY A 152 7.62 3.82 10.87
N ALA A 153 8.22 3.43 9.75
CA ALA A 153 7.52 3.15 8.50
C ALA A 153 6.51 2.01 8.66
N SER A 154 6.86 0.93 9.38
CA SER A 154 5.92 -0.16 9.68
C SER A 154 4.67 0.33 10.40
N ASN A 155 4.83 1.22 11.38
CA ASN A 155 3.71 1.79 12.14
C ASN A 155 2.90 2.78 11.30
N ILE A 156 3.54 3.60 10.48
CA ILE A 156 2.88 4.58 9.60
C ILE A 156 2.03 3.87 8.54
N PHE A 157 2.59 2.87 7.85
CA PHE A 157 1.86 2.11 6.85
C PHE A 157 0.72 1.30 7.49
N TRP A 158 0.90 0.87 8.74
CA TRP A 158 -0.18 0.26 9.50
C TRP A 158 -1.34 1.23 9.80
N ILE A 159 -1.05 2.51 10.10
CA ILE A 159 -2.08 3.55 10.29
C ILE A 159 -2.87 3.76 9.00
N ASP A 160 -2.19 3.88 7.87
CA ASP A 160 -2.82 3.99 6.55
C ASP A 160 -3.73 2.77 6.29
N LEU A 161 -3.21 1.58 6.55
CA LEU A 161 -3.94 0.32 6.38
C LEU A 161 -5.18 0.25 7.27
N GLN A 162 -5.09 0.65 8.55
CA GLN A 162 -6.23 0.63 9.46
C GLN A 162 -7.28 1.69 9.13
N SER A 163 -6.84 2.86 8.67
CA SER A 163 -7.74 3.94 8.26
C SER A 163 -8.30 3.75 6.85
N ASN A 164 -7.75 2.81 6.07
CA ASN A 164 -8.02 2.64 4.64
C ASN A 164 -7.81 3.93 3.84
N VAL A 165 -6.80 4.71 4.25
CA VAL A 165 -6.34 5.92 3.57
C VAL A 165 -4.90 5.68 3.13
N ARG A 166 -4.50 6.27 2.00
CA ARG A 166 -3.14 6.13 1.45
C ARG A 166 -2.34 7.42 1.61
N ARG A 167 -2.34 7.99 2.81
CA ARG A 167 -1.73 9.30 3.11
C ARG A 167 -0.20 9.25 2.95
N PHE A 168 0.39 8.12 3.27
CA PHE A 168 1.85 7.92 3.27
C PHE A 168 2.35 7.20 2.02
N TYR A 169 1.52 7.16 0.96
CA TYR A 169 1.89 6.54 -0.32
C TYR A 169 3.17 7.14 -0.92
N SER A 170 3.38 8.46 -0.81
CA SER A 170 4.56 9.13 -1.38
C SER A 170 5.87 8.59 -0.80
N MET A 171 5.88 8.32 0.51
CA MET A 171 7.00 7.71 1.23
C MET A 171 7.21 6.26 0.83
N PHE A 172 6.13 5.46 0.76
CA PHE A 172 6.18 4.08 0.29
C PHE A 172 6.74 4.00 -1.14
N ASN A 173 6.19 4.80 -2.06
CA ASN A 173 6.58 4.83 -3.46
C ASN A 173 8.06 5.22 -3.63
N TYR A 174 8.54 6.24 -2.89
CA TYR A 174 9.95 6.61 -2.88
C TYR A 174 10.85 5.45 -2.43
N THR A 175 10.53 4.84 -1.28
CA THR A 175 11.34 3.72 -0.77
C THR A 175 11.27 2.47 -1.63
N PHE A 176 10.16 2.25 -2.31
CA PHE A 176 9.99 1.08 -3.14
C PHE A 176 10.65 1.25 -4.52
N GLU A 177 10.27 2.27 -5.29
CA GLU A 177 10.74 2.46 -6.67
C GLU A 177 12.17 3.02 -6.74
N GLU A 178 12.48 4.03 -5.91
CA GLU A 178 13.77 4.75 -6.02
C GLU A 178 14.87 4.19 -5.13
N VAL A 179 14.54 3.38 -4.12
CA VAL A 179 15.54 2.83 -3.19
C VAL A 179 15.70 1.32 -3.37
N VAL A 180 14.60 0.56 -3.44
CA VAL A 180 14.68 -0.91 -3.50
C VAL A 180 14.83 -1.43 -4.92
N LEU A 181 14.09 -0.89 -5.89
CA LEU A 181 14.22 -1.31 -7.28
C LEU A 181 15.48 -0.73 -7.95
N ASP A 182 15.91 0.46 -7.54
CA ASP A 182 17.22 1.02 -7.89
C ASP A 182 18.29 0.55 -6.88
N ASN A 183 18.89 -0.61 -7.17
CA ASN A 183 19.88 -1.29 -6.31
C ASN A 183 21.06 -0.41 -5.86
N GLY A 184 21.32 0.72 -6.53
CA GLY A 184 22.41 1.64 -6.17
C GLY A 184 22.28 2.16 -4.75
N ARG A 185 21.10 2.69 -4.37
CA ARG A 185 20.89 3.32 -3.06
C ARG A 185 20.82 2.31 -1.92
N LEU A 186 20.25 1.13 -2.16
CA LEU A 186 20.13 0.05 -1.17
C LEU A 186 21.48 -0.52 -0.74
N SER A 187 22.48 -0.50 -1.63
CA SER A 187 23.82 -1.05 -1.37
C SER A 187 24.55 -0.34 -0.23
N SER A 188 24.23 0.93 0.03
CA SER A 188 24.83 1.76 1.09
C SER A 188 24.35 1.41 2.51
N PHE A 189 23.29 0.61 2.63
CA PHE A 189 22.65 0.30 3.91
C PHE A 189 23.27 -0.89 4.63
N PRO A 190 23.19 -1.01 5.97
CA PRO A 190 23.57 -2.24 6.67
C PRO A 190 22.73 -3.45 6.21
N ILE A 191 23.34 -4.63 6.06
CA ILE A 191 22.68 -5.84 5.50
C ILE A 191 21.39 -6.20 6.26
N GLN A 192 21.40 -6.14 7.59
CA GLN A 192 20.23 -6.42 8.41
C GLN A 192 19.07 -5.46 8.11
N ALA A 193 19.35 -4.16 8.06
CA ALA A 193 18.34 -3.16 7.75
C ALA A 193 17.79 -3.28 6.33
N ARG A 194 18.61 -3.74 5.36
CA ARG A 194 18.11 -4.07 4.01
C ARG A 194 17.07 -5.17 4.10
N GLN A 195 17.34 -6.26 4.82
CA GLN A 195 16.39 -7.36 4.96
C GLN A 195 15.08 -6.90 5.61
N ASP A 196 15.17 -6.15 6.71
CA ASP A 196 13.99 -5.65 7.40
C ASP A 196 13.15 -4.71 6.52
N LEU A 197 13.81 -3.87 5.70
CA LEU A 197 13.16 -3.01 4.72
C LEU A 197 12.45 -3.80 3.62
N LEU A 198 13.07 -4.86 3.11
CA LEU A 198 12.46 -5.73 2.10
C LEU A 198 11.24 -6.47 2.63
N LEU A 199 11.30 -6.96 3.87
CA LEU A 199 10.15 -7.58 4.54
C LEU A 199 9.02 -6.56 4.75
N LEU A 200 9.37 -5.35 5.22
CA LEU A 200 8.41 -4.25 5.39
C LEU A 200 7.66 -3.95 4.09
N LEU A 201 8.40 -3.72 3.00
CA LEU A 201 7.78 -3.36 1.72
C LEU A 201 6.93 -4.50 1.16
N SER A 202 7.38 -5.76 1.34
CA SER A 202 6.61 -6.94 0.95
C SER A 202 5.23 -6.99 1.61
N ARG A 203 5.12 -6.64 2.90
CA ARG A 203 3.83 -6.62 3.62
C ARG A 203 2.82 -5.63 3.03
N TYR A 204 3.29 -4.45 2.60
CA TYR A 204 2.43 -3.35 2.19
C TYR A 204 2.29 -3.18 0.67
N MET A 205 3.05 -3.95 -0.12
CA MET A 205 3.08 -3.80 -1.58
C MET A 205 1.70 -3.93 -2.24
N LEU A 206 0.90 -4.96 -1.92
CA LEU A 206 -0.43 -5.13 -2.52
C LEU A 206 -1.48 -4.13 -2.01
N TYR A 207 -1.16 -3.36 -0.96
CA TYR A 207 -2.03 -2.30 -0.47
C TYR A 207 -1.83 -1.00 -1.23
N TYR A 208 -0.58 -0.64 -1.52
CA TYR A 208 -0.22 0.61 -2.19
C TYR A 208 -0.13 0.49 -3.71
N GLU A 209 0.42 -0.62 -4.22
CA GLU A 209 0.68 -0.81 -5.65
C GLU A 209 -0.36 -1.73 -6.32
N PRO A 210 -0.62 -1.52 -7.62
CA PRO A 210 -1.55 -2.33 -8.36
C PRO A 210 -0.96 -3.73 -8.64
N ALA A 211 -1.85 -4.74 -8.68
CA ALA A 211 -1.46 -6.14 -8.70
C ALA A 211 -0.83 -6.61 -10.02
N ASP A 212 -1.07 -5.89 -11.11
CA ASP A 212 -0.51 -6.13 -12.44
C ASP A 212 1.02 -6.03 -12.46
N ARG A 213 1.59 -5.16 -11.63
CA ARG A 213 3.05 -4.95 -11.54
C ARG A 213 3.76 -5.96 -10.62
N LEU A 214 3.01 -6.82 -9.91
CA LEU A 214 3.56 -7.81 -8.98
C LEU A 214 4.68 -8.66 -9.60
N ARG A 215 4.48 -9.16 -10.83
CA ARG A 215 5.49 -9.98 -11.52
C ARG A 215 6.76 -9.21 -11.83
N TYR A 216 6.63 -7.94 -12.22
CA TYR A 216 7.77 -7.07 -12.47
C TYR A 216 8.55 -6.85 -11.17
N TYR A 217 7.86 -6.63 -10.06
CA TYR A 217 8.51 -6.45 -8.75
C TYR A 217 9.23 -7.71 -8.29
N LEU A 218 8.59 -8.88 -8.34
CA LEU A 218 9.23 -10.14 -7.94
C LEU A 218 10.48 -10.47 -8.78
N LYS A 219 10.52 -10.06 -10.05
CA LYS A 219 11.67 -10.26 -10.94
C LYS A 219 12.83 -9.33 -10.63
N ASN A 220 12.55 -8.06 -10.33
CA ASN A 220 13.57 -7.04 -10.08
C ASN A 220 13.93 -6.87 -8.60
N PHE A 221 13.28 -7.64 -7.72
CA PHE A 221 13.51 -7.56 -6.29
C PHE A 221 14.96 -7.92 -5.96
N PRO A 222 15.66 -7.13 -5.12
CA PRO A 222 17.06 -7.37 -4.81
C PRO A 222 17.26 -8.73 -4.16
N LYS A 223 18.17 -9.52 -4.72
CA LYS A 223 18.68 -10.74 -4.08
C LYS A 223 19.70 -10.33 -3.03
N THR A 224 19.30 -10.33 -1.76
CA THR A 224 20.25 -10.10 -0.68
C THR A 224 21.02 -11.40 -0.42
N GLY A 225 22.36 -11.31 -0.39
CA GLY A 225 23.24 -12.49 -0.37
C GLY A 225 23.06 -13.47 0.80
N ASN A 226 22.35 -13.07 1.86
CA ASN A 226 22.08 -13.89 3.04
C ASN A 226 20.64 -14.44 3.11
N VAL A 227 19.79 -14.19 2.12
CA VAL A 227 18.40 -14.65 2.18
C VAL A 227 18.27 -16.07 1.63
N VAL A 228 17.88 -16.97 2.53
CA VAL A 228 17.66 -18.41 2.27
C VAL A 228 16.41 -18.67 1.40
N LEU A 229 15.53 -17.67 1.27
CA LEU A 229 14.24 -17.76 0.59
C LEU A 229 14.26 -17.01 -0.75
N GLU A 230 13.65 -17.58 -1.78
CA GLU A 230 13.44 -16.84 -3.03
C GLU A 230 12.55 -15.60 -2.76
N PRO A 231 12.71 -14.48 -3.51
CA PRO A 231 11.93 -13.27 -3.29
C PRO A 231 10.41 -13.51 -3.27
N ALA A 232 9.93 -14.42 -4.11
CA ALA A 232 8.52 -14.84 -4.14
C ALA A 232 8.09 -15.54 -2.84
N ASP A 233 8.91 -16.44 -2.29
CA ASP A 233 8.61 -17.13 -1.03
C ASP A 233 8.61 -16.18 0.17
N MET A 234 9.58 -15.27 0.21
CA MET A 234 9.66 -14.22 1.24
C MET A 234 8.41 -13.34 1.19
N PHE A 235 8.07 -12.84 -0.01
CA PHE A 235 6.91 -12.00 -0.24
C PHE A 235 5.61 -12.70 0.20
N VAL A 236 5.38 -13.94 -0.24
CA VAL A 236 4.17 -14.68 0.12
C VAL A 236 4.10 -14.99 1.60
N THR A 237 5.23 -15.23 2.25
CA THR A 237 5.28 -15.43 3.70
C THR A 237 4.81 -14.19 4.44
N GLU A 238 5.42 -13.03 4.17
CA GLU A 238 5.05 -11.75 4.80
C GLU A 238 3.61 -11.35 4.51
N LEU A 239 3.15 -11.57 3.28
CA LEU A 239 1.77 -11.32 2.87
C LEU A 239 0.79 -12.21 3.64
N THR A 240 1.12 -13.49 3.81
CA THR A 240 0.27 -14.43 4.55
C THR A 240 0.14 -14.02 6.01
N ASP A 241 1.22 -13.56 6.63
CA ASP A 241 1.23 -13.09 8.02
C ASP A 241 0.51 -11.77 8.20
N GLN A 242 0.64 -10.87 7.22
CA GLN A 242 -0.11 -9.63 7.19
C GLN A 242 -1.62 -9.90 7.12
N LEU A 243 -2.04 -10.80 6.23
CA LEU A 243 -3.47 -11.12 6.03
C LEU A 243 -4.15 -11.58 7.33
N GLN A 244 -3.45 -12.33 8.18
CA GLN A 244 -3.97 -12.78 9.48
C GLN A 244 -4.13 -11.67 10.52
N LYS A 245 -3.39 -10.56 10.37
CA LYS A 245 -3.42 -9.41 11.29
C LYS A 245 -4.46 -8.37 10.90
N VAL A 246 -4.77 -8.22 9.61
CA VAL A 246 -5.71 -7.21 9.13
C VAL A 246 -7.14 -7.56 9.55
N LYS A 247 -7.82 -6.59 10.16
CA LYS A 247 -9.24 -6.71 10.57
C LYS A 247 -10.19 -5.82 9.79
N VAL A 248 -9.66 -4.91 8.97
CA VAL A 248 -10.44 -3.93 8.20
C VAL A 248 -10.97 -4.61 6.94
N GLU A 249 -12.29 -4.76 6.85
CA GLU A 249 -12.97 -5.48 5.76
C GLU A 249 -12.61 -5.00 4.34
N PRO A 250 -12.71 -3.70 3.97
CA PRO A 250 -12.39 -3.27 2.61
C PRO A 250 -10.94 -3.55 2.24
N VAL A 251 -10.03 -3.49 3.20
CA VAL A 251 -8.61 -3.80 2.99
C VAL A 251 -8.39 -5.29 2.81
N LEU A 252 -9.03 -6.15 3.62
CA LEU A 252 -8.99 -7.60 3.43
C LEU A 252 -9.49 -7.99 2.04
N LEU A 253 -10.59 -7.41 1.58
CA LEU A 253 -11.12 -7.63 0.23
C LEU A 253 -10.12 -7.21 -0.85
N HIS A 254 -9.45 -6.08 -0.67
CA HIS A 254 -8.42 -5.60 -1.57
C HIS A 254 -7.25 -6.57 -1.68
N TYR A 255 -6.69 -7.01 -0.54
CA TYR A 255 -5.62 -7.99 -0.49
C TYR A 255 -6.01 -9.31 -1.15
N LEU A 256 -7.15 -9.91 -0.74
CA LEU A 256 -7.62 -11.18 -1.30
C LEU A 256 -7.79 -11.08 -2.82
N THR A 257 -8.41 -10.01 -3.32
CA THR A 257 -8.61 -9.83 -4.75
C THR A 257 -7.28 -9.69 -5.51
N ASN A 258 -6.35 -8.88 -5.00
CA ASN A 258 -5.06 -8.63 -5.64
C ASN A 258 -4.13 -9.85 -5.57
N MET A 259 -4.28 -10.70 -4.54
CA MET A 259 -3.52 -11.95 -4.42
C MET A 259 -3.72 -12.90 -5.61
N LYS A 260 -4.82 -12.77 -6.37
CA LYS A 260 -5.04 -13.51 -7.62
C LYS A 260 -3.90 -13.32 -8.63
N ALA A 261 -3.15 -12.21 -8.56
CA ALA A 261 -1.98 -11.95 -9.39
C ALA A 261 -0.80 -12.92 -9.14
N LEU A 262 -0.79 -13.63 -7.99
CA LEU A 262 0.19 -14.68 -7.69
C LEU A 262 -0.02 -15.96 -8.50
N LYS A 263 -1.08 -16.06 -9.32
CA LYS A 263 -1.36 -17.25 -10.13
C LYS A 263 -0.15 -17.61 -11.00
N GLY A 264 0.37 -18.83 -10.86
CA GLY A 264 1.50 -19.30 -11.66
C GLY A 264 2.85 -18.69 -11.26
N VAL A 265 2.96 -18.16 -10.05
CA VAL A 265 4.26 -17.92 -9.41
C VAL A 265 4.72 -19.24 -8.78
N GLU A 266 5.96 -19.64 -9.05
CA GLU A 266 6.56 -20.84 -8.46
C GLU A 266 6.93 -20.55 -7.00
N LEU A 267 6.38 -21.36 -6.09
CA LEU A 267 6.57 -21.23 -4.64
C LEU A 267 7.03 -22.58 -4.07
N ARG A 268 7.79 -22.55 -2.97
CA ARG A 268 8.10 -23.79 -2.23
C ARG A 268 6.82 -24.41 -1.70
N ALA A 269 6.80 -25.74 -1.60
CA ALA A 269 5.65 -26.49 -1.12
C ALA A 269 5.20 -26.04 0.30
N THR A 270 6.15 -25.70 1.17
CA THR A 270 5.88 -25.20 2.53
C THR A 270 5.17 -23.85 2.50
N THR A 271 5.69 -22.88 1.76
CA THR A 271 5.10 -21.55 1.57
C THR A 271 3.71 -21.64 0.94
N SER A 272 3.59 -22.44 -0.13
CA SER A 272 2.33 -22.69 -0.83
C SER A 272 1.27 -23.31 0.11
N THR A 273 1.67 -24.25 0.96
CA THR A 273 0.77 -24.91 1.91
C THR A 273 0.30 -23.92 2.99
N ARG A 274 1.22 -23.12 3.54
CA ARG A 274 0.91 -22.07 4.52
C ARG A 274 -0.09 -21.05 3.96
N LEU A 275 0.14 -20.56 2.74
CA LEU A 275 -0.77 -19.65 2.05
C LEU A 275 -2.16 -20.29 1.84
N LYS A 276 -2.20 -21.54 1.38
CA LYS A 276 -3.45 -22.28 1.18
C LYS A 276 -4.25 -22.42 2.49
N THR A 277 -3.58 -22.78 3.58
CA THR A 277 -4.21 -22.91 4.91
C THR A 277 -4.74 -21.57 5.41
N ALA A 278 -3.97 -20.49 5.25
CA ALA A 278 -4.40 -19.16 5.63
C ALA A 278 -5.63 -18.71 4.82
N LEU A 279 -5.64 -18.87 3.49
CA LEU A 279 -6.80 -18.54 2.68
C LEU A 279 -8.03 -19.40 3.04
N TYR A 280 -7.82 -20.68 3.38
CA TYR A 280 -8.90 -21.56 3.80
C TYR A 280 -9.53 -21.12 5.12
N SER A 281 -8.77 -20.57 6.08
CA SER A 281 -9.35 -20.06 7.33
C SER A 281 -10.35 -18.91 7.08
N PHE A 282 -10.13 -18.11 6.04
CA PHE A 282 -11.05 -17.05 5.62
C PHE A 282 -12.32 -17.57 4.93
N THR A 283 -12.42 -18.87 4.60
CA THR A 283 -13.61 -19.44 3.94
C THR A 283 -14.68 -19.94 4.91
N ALA A 284 -14.31 -20.15 6.18
CA ALA A 284 -15.18 -20.75 7.18
C ALA A 284 -16.26 -19.76 7.68
N PRO A 285 -17.54 -20.17 7.75
CA PRO A 285 -18.57 -19.39 8.42
C PRO A 285 -18.48 -19.54 9.95
N GLY A 286 -18.87 -18.50 10.71
CA GLY A 286 -18.96 -18.58 12.17
C GLY A 286 -19.45 -17.28 12.82
N GLY A 287 -19.27 -17.16 14.13
CA GLY A 287 -19.73 -16.04 14.97
C GLY A 287 -19.06 -14.67 14.68
N PRO A 288 -19.23 -13.66 15.57
CA PRO A 288 -18.89 -12.26 15.27
C PRO A 288 -17.40 -11.98 14.97
N MET A 289 -16.49 -12.89 15.34
CA MET A 289 -15.05 -12.82 15.02
C MET A 289 -14.67 -13.52 13.70
N TYR A 290 -15.64 -14.08 12.97
CA TYR A 290 -15.40 -14.75 11.69
C TYR A 290 -15.50 -13.79 10.50
N PRO A 291 -14.84 -14.12 9.36
CA PRO A 291 -14.85 -13.26 8.19
C PRO A 291 -16.28 -13.01 7.68
N THR A 292 -16.55 -11.78 7.26
CA THR A 292 -17.84 -11.38 6.67
C THR A 292 -18.10 -12.13 5.36
N ARG A 293 -19.36 -12.19 4.93
CA ARG A 293 -19.75 -12.89 3.69
C ARG A 293 -18.94 -12.42 2.46
N PRO A 294 -18.73 -11.11 2.22
CA PRO A 294 -17.89 -10.65 1.12
C PRO A 294 -16.46 -11.20 1.20
N VAL A 295 -15.85 -11.17 2.39
CA VAL A 295 -14.48 -11.67 2.61
C VAL A 295 -14.39 -13.16 2.33
N ARG A 296 -15.38 -13.95 2.78
CA ARG A 296 -15.42 -15.40 2.50
C ARG A 296 -15.50 -15.70 1.01
N HIS A 297 -16.32 -14.95 0.26
CA HIS A 297 -16.44 -15.12 -1.18
C HIS A 297 -15.16 -14.74 -1.91
N ALA A 298 -14.54 -13.61 -1.55
CA ALA A 298 -13.25 -13.19 -2.10
C ALA A 298 -12.15 -14.23 -1.79
N ALA A 299 -12.15 -14.81 -0.58
CA ALA A 299 -11.23 -15.87 -0.20
C ALA A 299 -11.44 -17.14 -1.03
N TRP A 300 -12.69 -17.59 -1.21
CA TRP A 300 -13.02 -18.72 -2.09
C TRP A 300 -12.55 -18.50 -3.53
N GLU A 301 -12.86 -17.34 -4.12
CA GLU A 301 -12.43 -17.03 -5.47
C GLU A 301 -10.91 -17.02 -5.61
N THR A 302 -10.21 -16.42 -4.66
CA THR A 302 -8.75 -16.33 -4.66
C THR A 302 -8.12 -17.72 -4.51
N LEU A 303 -8.65 -18.52 -3.58
CA LEU A 303 -8.20 -19.89 -3.35
C LEU A 303 -8.44 -20.80 -4.56
N ASP A 304 -9.55 -20.60 -5.29
CA ASP A 304 -9.86 -21.33 -6.53
C ASP A 304 -8.94 -20.94 -7.69
N VAL A 305 -8.56 -19.64 -7.77
CA VAL A 305 -7.66 -19.13 -8.81
C VAL A 305 -6.21 -19.58 -8.58
N LEU A 306 -5.74 -19.54 -7.32
CA LEU A 306 -4.36 -19.90 -6.98
C LEU A 306 -4.14 -21.41 -6.91
N PHE A 307 -5.12 -22.16 -6.41
CA PHE A 307 -5.05 -23.61 -6.24
C PHE A 307 -6.21 -24.27 -6.99
N PRO A 308 -6.16 -24.44 -8.32
CA PRO A 308 -7.28 -25.01 -9.07
C PRO A 308 -7.52 -26.50 -8.73
N VAL A 309 -6.46 -27.23 -8.39
CA VAL A 309 -6.53 -28.66 -8.05
C VAL A 309 -7.31 -28.85 -6.74
N GLY A 310 -8.37 -29.65 -6.78
CA GLY A 310 -9.24 -29.89 -5.63
C GLY A 310 -10.28 -28.80 -5.37
N ARG A 311 -10.59 -27.94 -6.35
CA ARG A 311 -11.70 -26.97 -6.25
C ARG A 311 -13.03 -27.65 -5.92
N HIS A 312 -13.42 -28.64 -6.72
CA HIS A 312 -14.70 -29.32 -6.56
C HIS A 312 -14.82 -30.04 -5.21
N SER A 313 -13.75 -30.73 -4.78
CA SER A 313 -13.76 -31.42 -3.49
C SER A 313 -13.92 -30.46 -2.31
N ARG A 314 -13.22 -29.31 -2.32
CA ARG A 314 -13.37 -28.29 -1.27
C ARG A 314 -14.78 -27.72 -1.19
N HIS A 315 -15.39 -27.39 -2.34
CA HIS A 315 -16.77 -26.88 -2.37
C HIS A 315 -17.77 -27.94 -1.90
N LEU A 316 -17.58 -29.21 -2.27
CA LEU A 316 -18.42 -30.33 -1.82
C LEU A 316 -18.33 -30.51 -0.30
N ILE A 317 -17.12 -30.53 0.26
CA ILE A 317 -16.88 -30.63 1.70
C ILE A 317 -17.54 -29.45 2.43
N SER A 318 -17.35 -28.21 1.92
CA SER A 318 -17.96 -27.02 2.52
C SER A 318 -19.50 -27.08 2.49
N LEU A 319 -20.08 -27.57 1.39
CA LEU A 319 -21.52 -27.77 1.25
C LEU A 319 -22.03 -28.81 2.27
N PHE A 320 -21.34 -29.94 2.39
CA PHE A 320 -21.68 -31.01 3.33
C PHE A 320 -21.71 -30.50 4.78
N PHE A 321 -20.67 -29.78 5.22
CA PHE A 321 -20.64 -29.20 6.57
C PHE A 321 -21.73 -28.15 6.80
N ARG A 322 -22.09 -27.35 5.80
CA ARG A 322 -23.20 -26.39 5.92
C ARG A 322 -24.56 -27.08 6.04
N LEU A 323 -24.74 -28.19 5.34
CA LEU A 323 -25.97 -29.00 5.43
C LEU A 323 -26.11 -29.69 6.78
N LEU A 324 -24.98 -30.05 7.40
CA LEU A 324 -24.96 -30.73 8.70
C LEU A 324 -25.25 -29.78 9.89
N HIS A 325 -25.15 -28.46 9.72
CA HIS A 325 -25.46 -27.48 10.76
C HIS A 325 -26.86 -26.86 10.58
N PRO A 326 -27.86 -27.22 11.42
CA PRO A 326 -29.26 -26.82 11.25
C PRO A 326 -29.50 -25.31 11.20
N TYR A 327 -28.64 -24.53 11.87
CA TYR A 327 -28.77 -23.08 11.99
C TYR A 327 -28.42 -22.31 10.70
N TYR A 328 -27.55 -22.85 9.84
CA TYR A 328 -27.07 -22.15 8.64
C TYR A 328 -27.83 -22.53 7.36
N TRP A 329 -28.54 -23.66 7.37
CA TRP A 329 -29.25 -24.21 6.22
C TRP A 329 -30.35 -23.26 5.68
N PRO A 330 -31.26 -22.69 6.50
CA PRO A 330 -32.39 -21.91 5.98
C PRO A 330 -31.93 -20.61 5.31
N VAL A 331 -31.01 -19.89 5.96
CA VAL A 331 -30.44 -18.64 5.46
C VAL A 331 -29.57 -18.89 4.22
N SER A 332 -28.83 -19.99 4.18
CA SER A 332 -28.00 -20.34 3.02
C SER A 332 -28.86 -20.76 1.82
N ALA A 333 -29.90 -21.57 2.03
CA ALA A 333 -30.86 -21.96 1.00
C ALA A 333 -31.58 -20.74 0.42
N TRP A 334 -32.04 -19.82 1.28
CA TRP A 334 -32.67 -18.57 0.87
C TRP A 334 -31.72 -17.65 0.09
N ASN A 335 -30.46 -17.55 0.50
CA ASN A 335 -29.47 -16.79 -0.23
C ASN A 335 -29.10 -17.45 -1.57
N PHE A 336 -29.06 -18.78 -1.61
CA PHE A 336 -28.81 -19.54 -2.83
C PHE A 336 -29.94 -19.34 -3.84
N THR A 337 -31.20 -19.41 -3.41
CA THR A 337 -32.35 -19.13 -4.28
C THR A 337 -32.32 -17.69 -4.80
N ILE A 338 -32.08 -16.69 -3.94
CA ILE A 338 -31.97 -15.29 -4.37
C ILE A 338 -30.82 -15.09 -5.37
N THR A 339 -29.64 -15.65 -5.10
CA THR A 339 -28.49 -15.50 -6.02
C THR A 339 -28.71 -16.20 -7.34
N THR A 340 -29.37 -17.37 -7.34
CA THR A 340 -29.76 -18.09 -8.56
C THR A 340 -30.78 -17.30 -9.36
N ILE A 341 -31.80 -16.73 -8.70
CA ILE A 341 -32.80 -15.87 -9.34
C ILE A 341 -32.13 -14.62 -9.94
N LYS A 342 -31.24 -13.95 -9.19
CA LYS A 342 -30.49 -12.79 -9.70
C LYS A 342 -29.61 -13.14 -10.89
N ALA A 343 -28.94 -14.30 -10.86
CA ALA A 343 -28.10 -14.77 -11.96
C ALA A 343 -28.94 -15.13 -13.20
N MET A 344 -30.09 -15.79 -13.01
CA MET A 344 -31.05 -16.07 -14.09
C MET A 344 -31.58 -14.77 -14.68
N TYR A 345 -31.99 -13.81 -13.85
CA TYR A 345 -32.42 -12.49 -14.29
C TYR A 345 -31.33 -11.76 -15.08
N ALA A 346 -30.10 -11.72 -14.58
CA ALA A 346 -28.98 -11.10 -15.30
C ALA A 346 -28.69 -11.78 -16.64
N LYS A 347 -28.84 -13.11 -16.72
CA LYS A 347 -28.68 -13.87 -17.97
C LYS A 347 -29.81 -13.58 -18.96
N ILE A 348 -31.06 -13.49 -18.48
CA ILE A 348 -32.22 -13.12 -19.27
C ILE A 348 -32.06 -11.69 -19.79
N MET A 349 -31.69 -10.74 -18.92
CA MET A 349 -31.44 -9.35 -19.33
C MET A 349 -30.33 -9.26 -20.38
N LYS A 350 -29.22 -9.99 -20.22
CA LYS A 350 -28.17 -10.06 -21.26
C LYS A 350 -28.69 -10.62 -22.58
N MET A 351 -29.55 -11.65 -22.54
CA MET A 351 -30.15 -12.22 -23.74
C MET A 351 -31.11 -11.23 -24.42
N VAL A 352 -31.94 -10.54 -23.64
CA VAL A 352 -32.86 -9.50 -24.15
C VAL A 352 -32.08 -8.33 -24.75
N PHE A 353 -31.09 -7.79 -24.05
CA PHE A 353 -30.23 -6.72 -24.61
C PHE A 353 -29.46 -7.17 -25.85
N GLY A 354 -28.97 -8.42 -25.87
CA GLY A 354 -28.33 -9.00 -27.06
C GLY A 354 -29.30 -9.15 -28.24
N PHE A 355 -30.55 -9.55 -27.97
CA PHE A 355 -31.60 -9.66 -28.98
C PHE A 355 -32.03 -8.29 -29.51
N PHE A 356 -32.20 -7.28 -28.64
CA PHE A 356 -32.46 -5.90 -29.05
C PHE A 356 -31.31 -5.31 -29.86
N GLY A 357 -30.06 -5.56 -29.45
CA GLY A 357 -28.87 -5.17 -30.22
C GLY A 357 -28.83 -5.83 -31.61
N PHE A 358 -29.21 -7.10 -31.70
CA PHE A 358 -29.30 -7.81 -32.97
C PHE A 358 -30.42 -7.26 -33.87
N ILE A 359 -31.59 -6.95 -33.32
CA ILE A 359 -32.68 -6.29 -34.05
C ILE A 359 -32.25 -4.91 -34.51
N LEU A 360 -31.59 -4.12 -33.66
CA LEU A 360 -31.07 -2.80 -34.03
C LEU A 360 -30.07 -2.91 -35.18
N MET A 361 -29.16 -3.88 -35.13
CA MET A 361 -28.17 -4.13 -36.18
C MET A 361 -28.83 -4.57 -37.50
N ILE A 362 -29.91 -5.37 -37.44
CA ILE A 362 -30.72 -5.71 -38.61
C ILE A 362 -31.47 -4.47 -39.13
N PHE A 363 -32.01 -3.65 -38.25
CA PHE A 363 -32.73 -2.43 -38.62
C PHE A 363 -31.80 -1.41 -39.26
N GLU A 364 -30.58 -1.21 -38.74
CA GLU A 364 -29.53 -0.39 -39.38
C GLU A 364 -29.16 -0.93 -40.76
N LYS A 365 -29.08 -2.25 -40.91
CA LYS A 365 -28.75 -2.91 -42.19
C LYS A 365 -29.89 -2.87 -43.21
N ILE A 366 -31.16 -2.86 -42.77
CA ILE A 366 -32.36 -2.75 -43.62
C ILE A 366 -32.68 -1.28 -43.93
N ALA A 367 -32.50 -0.37 -42.97
CA ALA A 367 -32.75 1.07 -43.11
C ALA A 367 -31.69 1.77 -43.98
N GLY A 368 -30.67 1.06 -44.45
CA GLY A 368 -29.73 1.57 -45.44
C GLY A 368 -28.97 2.81 -44.98
N ILE A 369 -28.62 2.91 -43.69
CA ILE A 369 -27.75 3.98 -43.21
C ILE A 369 -26.32 3.64 -43.65
N ARG A 370 -26.04 3.94 -44.92
CA ARG A 370 -24.67 4.18 -45.40
C ARG A 370 -24.17 5.37 -44.61
N HIS A 371 -23.34 5.15 -43.59
CA HIS A 371 -22.43 6.18 -43.16
C HIS A 371 -21.54 6.51 -44.35
N VAL A 372 -21.82 7.64 -45.00
CA VAL A 372 -20.87 8.33 -45.87
C VAL A 372 -19.74 8.76 -44.95
N VAL A 373 -18.66 7.99 -44.96
CA VAL A 373 -17.35 8.43 -44.48
C VAL A 373 -16.89 9.46 -45.50
N HIS A 374 -16.90 10.73 -45.13
CA HIS A 374 -16.09 11.74 -45.80
C HIS A 374 -14.69 11.67 -45.18
N ASP A 375 -13.70 11.61 -46.08
CA ASP A 375 -12.26 11.63 -45.83
C ASP A 375 -11.79 12.73 -44.88
#